data_AF-A0A2K0T967-F1
#
_entry.id   AF-A0A2K0T967-F1
#
_cell.length_a   1.000
_cell.length_b   1.000
_cell.length_c   1.000
_cell.angle_alpha   90.00
_cell.angle_beta   90.00
_cell.angle_gamma   90.00
#
_symmetry.space_group_name_H-M   'P 1'
#
loop_
_entity.id
_entity.type
_entity.pdbx_description
1 polymer ?
#
loop_
_entity_poly.entity_id
_entity_poly.type
_entity_poly.pdbx_seq_one_letter_code
_entity_poly.pdbx_strand_id
1 'polypeptide(L)'
;MAKIATVVGAAGNQGAAVIDALKKHGGYKIRGLTRRPESDTATALGKQGVDVVMADVNDYDSLVSAFPGSHFIFGVTSFFELFATFEDAEKAMNIEIQQGKNLANAAEATPTLGYYVWSNLPGAFVKSGGKMKVPHYDSKDIVAQYIRTKKICFLRQRLC
;
A
#
# COMPACT_ATOMS: atom_id res chain seq x y z
N MET A 1 -13.10 21.44 1.59
CA MET A 1 -12.91 20.24 2.43
C MET A 1 -11.43 19.85 2.41
N ALA A 2 -10.89 19.34 3.52
CA ALA A 2 -9.52 18.84 3.57
C ALA A 2 -9.37 17.57 2.72
N LYS A 3 -8.24 17.43 2.01
CA LYS A 3 -7.93 16.24 1.20
C LYS A 3 -7.69 15.05 2.13
N ILE A 4 -8.10 13.85 1.75
CA ILE A 4 -7.84 12.63 2.53
C ILE A 4 -6.55 11.97 2.04
N ALA A 5 -5.65 11.64 2.96
CA ALA A 5 -4.49 10.80 2.71
C ALA A 5 -4.70 9.44 3.39
N THR A 6 -4.78 8.38 2.61
CA THR A 6 -4.97 7.02 3.10
C THR A 6 -3.66 6.27 3.12
N VAL A 7 -3.32 5.68 4.26
CA VAL A 7 -2.06 4.96 4.48
C VAL A 7 -2.38 3.51 4.79
N VAL A 8 -2.03 2.61 3.88
CA VAL A 8 -2.15 1.16 4.08
C VAL A 8 -1.05 0.68 5.03
N GLY A 9 -1.38 -0.27 5.91
CA GLY A 9 -0.42 -0.79 6.88
C GLY A 9 -0.06 0.24 7.94
N ALA A 10 -1.05 1.04 8.38
CA ALA A 10 -0.88 2.17 9.28
C ALA A 10 -0.17 1.82 10.60
N ALA A 11 -0.40 0.61 11.12
CA ALA A 11 0.21 0.12 12.35
C ALA A 11 1.61 -0.51 12.15
N GLY A 12 2.12 -0.57 10.92
CA GLY A 12 3.48 -1.04 10.62
C GLY A 12 4.49 0.10 10.51
N ASN A 13 5.78 -0.24 10.53
CA ASN A 13 6.87 0.76 10.56
C ASN A 13 6.81 1.78 9.42
N GLN A 14 6.59 1.33 8.18
CA GLN A 14 6.50 2.23 7.02
C GLN A 14 5.24 3.11 7.08
N GLY A 15 4.09 2.53 7.40
CA GLY A 15 2.83 3.27 7.49
C GLY A 15 2.87 4.33 8.59
N ALA A 16 3.39 3.98 9.77
CA ALA A 16 3.56 4.91 10.88
C ALA A 16 4.47 6.09 10.50
N ALA A 17 5.62 5.83 9.85
CA ALA A 17 6.52 6.87 9.39
C ALA A 17 5.86 7.81 8.35
N VAL A 18 5.06 7.27 7.42
CA VAL A 18 4.30 8.06 6.44
C VAL A 18 3.22 8.91 7.14
N ILE A 19 2.50 8.34 8.12
CA ILE A 19 1.51 9.08 8.91
C ILE A 19 2.17 10.26 9.63
N ASP A 20 3.32 10.04 10.29
CA ASP A 20 4.03 11.09 11.00
C ASP A 20 4.52 12.20 10.06
N ALA A 21 5.01 11.83 8.87
CA ALA A 21 5.40 12.79 7.85
C ALA A 21 4.20 13.61 7.35
N LEU A 22 3.06 12.97 7.10
CA LEU A 22 1.83 13.64 6.66
C LEU A 22 1.27 14.57 7.74
N LYS A 23 1.34 14.19 9.03
CA LYS A 23 0.95 15.05 10.15
C LYS A 23 1.80 16.32 10.22
N LYS A 24 3.12 16.18 10.08
CA LYS A 24 4.07 17.31 10.09
C LYS A 24 3.87 18.24 8.89
N HIS A 25 3.60 17.68 7.72
CA HIS A 25 3.30 18.47 6.52
C HIS A 25 1.97 19.23 6.66
N GLY A 26 0.95 18.61 7.27
CA GLY A 26 -0.39 19.19 7.38
C GLY A 26 -1.16 19.14 6.04
N GLY A 27 -2.38 19.69 6.04
CA GLY A 27 -3.21 19.80 4.84
C GLY A 27 -4.00 18.54 4.42
N TYR A 28 -3.80 17.43 5.13
CA TYR A 28 -4.56 16.19 4.92
C TYR A 28 -5.30 15.73 6.18
N LYS A 29 -6.51 15.22 6.01
CA LYS A 29 -7.11 14.29 6.98
C LYS A 29 -6.53 12.90 6.71
N ILE A 30 -5.93 12.29 7.73
CA ILE A 30 -5.23 11.02 7.57
C ILE A 30 -6.18 9.87 7.91
N ARG A 31 -6.32 8.92 6.97
CA ARG A 31 -6.98 7.63 7.17
C ARG A 31 -5.91 6.54 7.24
N GLY A 32 -5.87 5.78 8.34
CA GLY A 32 -4.96 4.66 8.49
C GLY A 32 -5.68 3.33 8.30
N LEU A 33 -5.24 2.49 7.37
CA LEU A 33 -5.81 1.16 7.19
C LEU A 33 -5.00 0.09 7.92
N THR A 34 -5.70 -0.78 8.64
CA THR A 34 -5.12 -1.91 9.37
C THR A 34 -6.13 -3.05 9.42
N ARG A 35 -5.65 -4.30 9.55
CA ARG A 35 -6.52 -5.46 9.79
C ARG A 35 -7.07 -5.51 11.23
N ARG A 36 -6.39 -4.83 12.16
CA ARG A 36 -6.67 -4.85 13.61
C ARG A 36 -6.82 -3.43 14.16
N PRO A 37 -7.95 -2.74 13.90
CA PRO A 37 -8.20 -1.39 14.40
C PRO A 37 -8.18 -1.29 15.93
N GLU A 38 -8.43 -2.40 16.63
CA GLU A 38 -8.43 -2.53 18.08
C GLU A 38 -7.04 -2.71 18.70
N SER A 39 -5.99 -2.93 17.91
CA SER A 39 -4.63 -3.07 18.43
C SER A 39 -4.17 -1.81 19.16
N ASP A 40 -3.25 -1.94 20.13
CA ASP A 40 -2.72 -0.80 20.90
C ASP A 40 -2.13 0.30 19.99
N THR A 41 -1.42 -0.11 18.93
CA THR A 41 -0.84 0.81 17.96
C THR A 41 -1.93 1.56 17.18
N ALA A 42 -2.96 0.86 16.71
CA ALA A 42 -4.07 1.46 16.00
C ALA A 42 -4.88 2.41 16.90
N THR A 43 -5.15 2.00 18.14
CA THR A 43 -5.80 2.82 19.16
C THR A 43 -4.99 4.10 19.46
N ALA A 44 -3.66 3.99 19.56
CA ALA A 44 -2.79 5.14 19.75
C ALA A 44 -2.84 6.10 18.56
N LEU A 45 -2.86 5.60 17.32
CA LEU A 45 -3.04 6.43 16.11
C LEU A 45 -4.38 7.16 16.14
N GLY A 46 -5.46 6.49 16.55
CA GLY A 46 -6.78 7.09 16.71
C GLY A 46 -6.79 8.26 17.70
N LYS A 47 -6.14 8.10 18.87
CA LYS A 47 -5.96 9.17 19.86
C LYS A 47 -5.18 10.38 19.33
N GLN A 48 -4.39 10.20 18.28
CA GLN A 48 -3.65 11.25 17.61
C GLN A 48 -4.39 11.83 16.38
N GLY A 49 -5.70 11.57 16.25
CA GLY A 49 -6.54 12.13 15.20
C GLY A 49 -6.48 11.42 13.84
N VAL A 50 -5.92 10.21 13.78
CA VAL A 50 -5.98 9.37 12.57
C VAL A 50 -7.32 8.66 12.51
N ASP A 51 -8.00 8.71 11.36
CA ASP A 51 -9.20 7.92 11.08
C ASP A 51 -8.79 6.47 10.79
N VAL A 52 -8.83 5.61 11.79
CA VAL A 52 -8.40 4.22 11.67
C VAL A 52 -9.56 3.36 11.16
N VAL A 53 -9.35 2.72 10.02
CA VAL A 53 -10.37 1.92 9.33
C VAL A 53 -9.84 0.51 9.12
N MET A 54 -10.72 -0.48 9.32
CA MET A 54 -10.40 -1.87 9.03
C MET A 54 -10.35 -2.09 7.52
N ALA A 55 -9.25 -2.63 7.01
CA ALA A 55 -9.17 -3.17 5.67
C ALA A 55 -8.09 -4.27 5.59
N ASP A 56 -8.32 -5.26 4.74
CA ASP A 56 -7.37 -6.33 4.46
C ASP A 56 -6.93 -6.25 3.00
N VAL A 57 -5.63 -6.26 2.75
CA VAL A 57 -5.07 -6.24 1.39
C VAL A 57 -5.38 -7.51 0.59
N ASN A 58 -5.76 -8.59 1.27
CA ASN A 58 -6.25 -9.82 0.64
C ASN A 58 -7.73 -9.71 0.24
N ASP A 59 -8.49 -8.80 0.83
CA ASP A 59 -9.91 -8.56 0.55
C ASP A 59 -10.08 -7.29 -0.28
N TYR A 60 -10.28 -7.48 -1.58
CA TYR A 60 -10.48 -6.39 -2.52
C TYR A 60 -11.66 -5.47 -2.16
N ASP A 61 -12.78 -6.03 -1.70
CA ASP A 61 -13.99 -5.25 -1.42
C ASP A 61 -13.81 -4.38 -0.17
N SER A 62 -13.01 -4.86 0.80
CA SER A 62 -12.61 -4.04 1.95
C SER A 62 -11.81 -2.80 1.52
N LEU A 63 -10.92 -2.93 0.52
CA LEU A 63 -10.13 -1.82 -0.01
C LEU A 63 -10.99 -0.83 -0.79
N VAL A 64 -11.89 -1.34 -1.64
CA VAL A 64 -12.86 -0.52 -2.40
C VAL A 64 -13.75 0.28 -1.46
N SER A 65 -14.11 -0.29 -0.32
CA SER A 65 -14.90 0.39 0.72
C SER A 65 -14.09 1.43 1.50
N ALA A 66 -12.78 1.24 1.63
CA ALA A 66 -11.89 2.07 2.45
C ALA A 66 -11.24 3.25 1.70
N PHE A 67 -11.13 3.21 0.38
CA PHE A 67 -10.54 4.26 -0.45
C PHE A 67 -11.45 5.42 -0.93
N PRO A 68 -12.79 5.42 -0.79
CA PRO A 68 -13.61 6.53 -1.23
C PRO A 68 -13.20 7.85 -0.56
N GLY A 69 -13.07 8.90 -1.38
CA GLY A 69 -12.68 10.25 -0.97
C GLY A 69 -11.17 10.48 -0.82
N SER A 70 -10.35 9.44 -0.95
CA SER A 70 -8.89 9.54 -0.87
C SER A 70 -8.33 10.33 -2.05
N HIS A 71 -7.47 11.31 -1.75
CA HIS A 71 -6.71 12.07 -2.73
C HIS A 71 -5.27 11.58 -2.85
N PHE A 72 -4.74 11.04 -1.76
CA PHE A 72 -3.43 10.41 -1.70
C PHE A 72 -3.60 9.01 -1.12
N ILE A 73 -2.96 8.00 -1.71
CA ILE A 73 -2.92 6.64 -1.16
C ILE A 73 -1.46 6.17 -1.13
N PHE A 74 -1.00 5.72 0.04
CA PHE A 74 0.25 4.99 0.21
C PHE A 74 -0.03 3.49 0.34
N GLY A 75 0.46 2.69 -0.60
CA GLY A 75 0.35 1.24 -0.64
C GLY A 75 1.66 0.55 -0.25
N VAL A 76 1.55 -0.45 0.62
CA VAL A 76 2.66 -1.33 1.03
C VAL A 76 2.13 -2.73 1.30
N THR A 77 2.97 -3.74 1.02
CA THR A 77 2.73 -5.16 1.33
C THR A 77 3.92 -5.75 2.07
N SER A 78 3.70 -6.85 2.79
CA SER A 78 4.68 -7.51 3.63
C SER A 78 4.98 -8.94 3.16
N PHE A 79 6.01 -9.11 2.34
CA PHE A 79 6.51 -10.44 1.96
C PHE A 79 6.86 -11.31 3.17
N PHE A 80 7.59 -10.76 4.14
CA PHE A 80 8.14 -11.56 5.23
C PHE A 80 7.06 -12.08 6.19
N GLU A 81 5.94 -11.36 6.34
CA GLU A 81 4.78 -11.88 7.06
C GLU A 81 4.19 -13.11 6.35
N LEU A 82 4.06 -13.03 5.02
CA LEU A 82 3.59 -14.15 4.20
C LEU A 82 4.57 -15.33 4.25
N PHE A 83 5.87 -15.05 4.14
CA PHE A 83 6.89 -16.09 4.20
C PHE A 83 6.92 -16.77 5.57
N ALA A 84 6.80 -16.03 6.67
CA ALA A 84 6.70 -16.61 8.01
C ALA A 84 5.42 -17.43 8.21
N THR A 85 4.34 -17.13 7.47
CA THR A 85 3.07 -17.86 7.56
C THR A 85 3.06 -19.15 6.73
N PHE A 86 3.67 -19.11 5.54
CA PHE A 86 3.59 -20.20 4.56
C PHE A 86 4.87 -21.01 4.41
N GLU A 87 6.01 -20.49 4.88
CA GLU A 87 7.36 -21.07 4.75
C GLU A 87 7.77 -21.41 3.31
N ASP A 88 7.10 -20.78 2.33
CA ASP A 88 7.31 -20.96 0.90
C ASP A 88 7.43 -19.58 0.24
N ALA A 89 8.61 -19.32 -0.33
CA ALA A 89 8.95 -18.03 -0.93
C ALA A 89 8.19 -17.76 -2.24
N GLU A 90 7.90 -18.78 -3.04
CA GLU A 90 7.14 -18.65 -4.29
C GLU A 90 5.67 -18.39 -3.98
N LYS A 91 5.12 -19.13 -3.01
CA LYS A 91 3.75 -18.90 -2.53
C LYS A 91 3.59 -17.51 -1.92
N ALA A 92 4.52 -17.09 -1.06
CA ALA A 92 4.53 -15.75 -0.49
C ALA A 92 4.63 -14.66 -1.57
N MET A 93 5.48 -14.85 -2.58
CA MET A 93 5.62 -13.95 -3.73
C MET A 93 4.32 -13.81 -4.50
N ASN A 94 3.65 -14.92 -4.84
CA ASN A 94 2.40 -14.90 -5.60
C ASN A 94 1.27 -14.22 -4.83
N ILE A 95 1.16 -14.48 -3.52
CA ILE A 95 0.17 -13.81 -2.67
C ILE A 95 0.47 -12.31 -2.58
N GLU A 96 1.74 -11.93 -2.39
CA GLU A 96 2.12 -10.51 -2.34
C GLU A 96 1.81 -9.77 -3.65
N ILE A 97 2.04 -10.43 -4.80
CA ILE A 97 1.66 -9.89 -6.11
C ILE A 97 0.15 -9.66 -6.16
N GLN A 98 -0.66 -10.61 -5.67
CA GLN A 98 -2.11 -10.46 -5.65
C GLN A 98 -2.56 -9.31 -4.74
N GLN A 99 -1.98 -9.18 -3.54
CA GLN A 99 -2.25 -8.05 -2.63
C GLN A 99 -1.93 -6.70 -3.29
N GLY A 100 -0.78 -6.61 -3.96
CA GLY A 100 -0.39 -5.41 -4.70
C GLY A 100 -1.34 -5.08 -5.85
N LYS A 101 -1.82 -6.09 -6.58
CA LYS A 101 -2.84 -5.91 -7.63
C LYS A 101 -4.18 -5.46 -7.07
N ASN A 102 -4.64 -6.02 -5.95
CA ASN A 102 -5.87 -5.59 -5.27
C ASN A 102 -5.79 -4.11 -4.89
N LEU A 103 -4.67 -3.69 -4.28
CA LEU A 103 -4.42 -2.30 -3.94
C LEU A 103 -4.44 -1.37 -5.16
N ALA A 104 -3.76 -1.76 -6.24
CA ALA A 104 -3.73 -0.99 -7.48
C ALA A 104 -5.13 -0.86 -8.10
N ASN A 105 -5.89 -1.95 -8.17
CA ASN A 105 -7.25 -1.93 -8.74
C ASN A 105 -8.22 -1.08 -7.90
N ALA A 106 -8.17 -1.19 -6.57
CA ALA A 106 -9.01 -0.37 -5.70
C ALA A 106 -8.63 1.11 -5.79
N ALA A 107 -7.34 1.42 -5.92
CA ALA A 107 -6.85 2.77 -6.14
C ALA A 107 -7.32 3.33 -7.50
N GLU A 108 -7.23 2.56 -8.58
CA GLU A 108 -7.76 2.92 -9.90
C GLU A 108 -9.27 3.19 -9.87
N ALA A 109 -10.02 2.43 -9.08
CA ALA A 109 -11.46 2.61 -8.88
C ALA A 109 -11.82 3.85 -8.03
N THR A 110 -10.84 4.59 -7.49
CA THR A 110 -11.07 5.75 -6.62
C THR A 110 -11.03 7.06 -7.43
N PRO A 111 -12.17 7.71 -7.74
CA PRO A 111 -12.21 8.83 -8.68
C PRO A 111 -11.53 10.11 -8.18
N THR A 112 -11.39 10.24 -6.85
CA THR A 112 -10.79 11.41 -6.19
C THR A 112 -9.27 11.34 -6.10
N LEU A 113 -8.68 10.21 -6.50
CA LEU A 113 -7.27 9.93 -6.33
C LEU A 113 -6.42 10.86 -7.20
N GLY A 114 -5.62 11.70 -6.55
CA GLY A 114 -4.63 12.55 -7.21
C GLY A 114 -3.25 11.91 -7.26
N TYR A 115 -2.89 11.12 -6.24
CA TYR A 115 -1.55 10.54 -6.12
C TYR A 115 -1.58 9.15 -5.50
N TYR A 116 -0.93 8.20 -6.17
CA TYR A 116 -0.66 6.87 -5.62
C TYR A 116 0.84 6.66 -5.42
N VAL A 117 1.22 6.28 -4.21
CA VAL A 117 2.61 5.95 -3.84
C VAL A 117 2.67 4.47 -3.49
N TRP A 118 3.53 3.73 -4.19
CA TRP A 118 3.77 2.31 -3.98
C TRP A 118 5.16 2.10 -3.36
N SER A 119 5.22 1.38 -2.23
CA SER A 119 6.48 0.99 -1.60
C SER A 119 7.13 -0.15 -2.40
N ASN A 120 7.98 0.23 -3.35
CA ASN A 120 8.57 -0.67 -4.33
C ASN A 120 10.01 -1.10 -3.97
N LEU A 121 10.42 -2.26 -4.49
CA LEU A 121 11.82 -2.67 -4.61
C LEU A 121 12.16 -2.92 -6.09
N PRO A 122 13.42 -2.71 -6.53
CA PRO A 122 13.80 -2.98 -7.91
C PRO A 122 13.80 -4.49 -8.18
N GLY A 123 13.26 -4.95 -9.31
CA GLY A 123 13.24 -6.38 -9.63
C GLY A 123 14.65 -6.95 -9.80
N ALA A 124 15.06 -7.87 -8.92
CA ALA A 124 16.38 -8.48 -8.96
C ALA A 124 16.57 -9.35 -10.21
N PHE A 125 15.52 -10.06 -10.64
CA PHE A 125 15.53 -10.88 -11.83
C PHE A 125 15.78 -10.05 -13.09
N VAL A 126 15.02 -8.96 -13.24
CA VAL A 126 15.18 -8.04 -14.38
C VAL A 126 16.55 -7.37 -14.34
N LYS A 127 16.97 -6.85 -13.17
CA LYS A 127 18.24 -6.12 -13.03
C LYS A 127 19.47 -6.99 -13.20
N SER A 128 19.38 -8.27 -12.88
CA SER A 128 20.47 -9.23 -13.03
C SER A 128 20.53 -9.86 -14.44
N GLY A 129 19.61 -9.51 -15.35
CA GLY A 129 19.51 -10.15 -16.65
C GLY A 129 19.09 -11.62 -16.57
N GLY A 130 18.23 -11.96 -15.61
CA GLY A 130 17.68 -13.30 -15.41
C GLY A 130 18.53 -14.25 -14.55
N LYS A 131 19.60 -13.75 -13.93
CA LYS A 131 20.57 -14.59 -13.18
C LYS A 131 20.19 -14.83 -11.72
N MET A 132 19.49 -13.88 -11.10
CA MET A 132 19.14 -13.93 -9.68
C MET A 132 17.64 -13.69 -9.51
N LYS A 133 16.96 -14.63 -8.85
CA LYS A 133 15.59 -14.47 -8.41
C LYS A 133 15.58 -14.17 -6.92
N VAL A 134 14.99 -13.04 -6.54
CA VAL A 134 14.84 -12.62 -5.15
C VAL A 134 13.35 -12.32 -4.93
N PRO A 135 12.57 -13.30 -4.43
CA PRO A 135 11.11 -13.26 -4.49
C PRO A 135 10.47 -11.98 -3.95
N HIS A 136 10.97 -11.43 -2.83
CA HIS A 136 10.47 -10.21 -2.20
C HIS A 136 10.84 -8.89 -2.93
N TYR A 137 11.86 -8.92 -3.79
CA TYR A 137 12.18 -7.81 -4.70
C TYR A 137 11.34 -7.92 -5.96
N ASP A 138 11.29 -9.12 -6.52
CA ASP A 138 10.64 -9.40 -7.80
C ASP A 138 9.11 -9.24 -7.70
N SER A 139 8.47 -9.66 -6.59
CA SER A 139 7.04 -9.43 -6.34
C SER A 139 6.67 -7.95 -6.47
N LYS A 140 7.43 -7.07 -5.81
CA LYS A 140 7.16 -5.64 -5.78
C LYS A 140 7.36 -5.00 -7.14
N ASP A 141 8.40 -5.41 -7.87
CA ASP A 141 8.64 -4.92 -9.22
C ASP A 141 7.56 -5.35 -10.21
N ILE A 142 7.09 -6.61 -10.13
CA ILE A 142 5.95 -7.10 -10.91
C ILE A 142 4.70 -6.25 -10.63
N VAL A 143 4.42 -5.95 -9.36
CA VAL A 143 3.31 -5.06 -8.99
C VAL A 143 3.53 -3.64 -9.52
N ALA A 144 4.74 -3.10 -9.44
CA ALA A 144 5.05 -1.77 -9.98
C ALA A 144 4.86 -1.70 -11.51
N GLN A 145 5.22 -2.76 -12.23
CA GLN A 145 4.94 -2.89 -13.66
C GLN A 145 3.43 -2.94 -13.92
N TYR A 146 2.67 -3.71 -13.13
CA TYR A 146 1.21 -3.76 -13.22
C TYR A 146 0.55 -2.41 -12.95
N ILE A 147 0.98 -1.67 -11.93
CA ILE A 147 0.46 -0.32 -11.61
C ILE A 147 0.64 0.63 -12.80
N ARG A 148 1.76 0.53 -13.54
CA ARG A 148 2.01 1.37 -14.74
C ARG A 148 1.05 1.10 -15.89
N THR A 149 0.39 -0.06 -15.94
CA THR A 149 -0.62 -0.34 -16.96
C THR A 149 -1.99 0.24 -16.58
N LYS A 150 -2.13 0.86 -15.41
CA LYS A 150 -3.39 1.42 -14.88
C LYS A 150 -3.48 2.91 -15.11
N LYS A 151 -4.71 3.43 -15.09
CA LYS A 151 -4.97 4.88 -15.13
C LYS A 151 -4.82 5.51 -13.74
N ILE A 152 -3.67 5.30 -13.11
CA ILE A 152 -3.36 5.82 -11.78
C ILE A 152 -2.27 6.88 -11.91
N CYS A 153 -2.51 8.07 -11.37
CA CYS A 153 -1.51 9.14 -11.34
C CYS A 153 -0.34 8.76 -10.40
N PHE A 154 0.79 8.37 -10.99
CA PHE A 154 1.98 7.88 -10.29
C PHE A 154 2.99 9.00 -10.07
N LEU A 155 3.52 9.14 -8.86
CA LEU A 155 4.45 10.22 -8.48
C LEU A 155 5.88 10.08 -9.06
N ARG A 156 6.08 9.37 -10.18
CA ARG A 156 7.41 9.31 -10.83
C ARG A 156 7.45 9.59 -12.32
N GLN A 157 6.32 9.72 -13.01
CA GLN A 157 6.30 10.27 -14.37
C GLN A 157 4.99 11.04 -14.55
N ARG A 158 5.08 12.37 -14.62
CA ARG A 158 3.95 13.23 -14.98
C ARG A 158 3.38 12.71 -16.29
N LEU A 159 2.15 12.21 -16.26
CA LEU A 159 1.14 12.35 -17.30
C LEU A 159 -0.20 12.15 -16.59
N CYS A 160 -0.79 13.28 -16.18
CA CYS A 160 -2.24 13.39 -15.98
C CYS A 160 -2.86 13.63 -17.36
#